data_AF-A0AAW7B733-F1
#
_entry.id   AF-A0AAW7B733-F1
#
_cell.length_a   1.000
_cell.length_b   1.000
_cell.length_c   1.000
_cell.angle_alpha   90.00
_cell.angle_beta   90.00
_cell.angle_gamma   90.00
#
_symmetry.space_group_name_H-M   'P 1'
#
loop_
_entity.id
_entity.type
_entity.pdbx_description
1 polymer ?
#
loop_
_entity_poly.entity_id
_entity_poly.type
_entity_poly.pdbx_seq_one_letter_code
_entity_poly.pdbx_strand_id
1 'polypeptide(L)'
;MSEQRIAADFIAEHNSGYEKALKSDYQALGEQLLRRGVEIDKITDKVAAYFVAVPSWGTGTGGTRFGRFPGRGEPRGIFDKLDDCAVINQLCRATPNVSLHIPWDKADPKKLKAHAEALGLGFDAMNSNTFADAADQKLSYKFGSLTHVDPEVRAQAIEHNIECIEIGKALGSKALTVWLSDGSNFPGQQNFTRAFERYLNSMGEIYKALPDDWRLFSEHKMYEPAFYSTVVQDWGTNYLIASTLGPKAQCLVDLGHHAPNTNIEMIVARLIQFGKLGGFHFNDSKYGDDDLDAGSIDPYRLFLVFNELVDAEYRGVTGFHPAHMIDQSHNVTDPLESLISSANEIRRAYAQALLVDRDALETYQQENDALMASDTLKRAYRTDVEPILGEARRRMGGAIEPIAAYRASGYRDRIAKERPEIKSDGGAFN
;
A
#
# COMPACT_ATOMS: atom_id res chain seq x y z
N MET A 1 -24.73 -3.14 13.39
CA MET A 1 -23.62 -2.26 13.81
C MET A 1 -22.36 -3.09 13.75
N SER A 2 -21.26 -2.56 13.22
CA SER A 2 -19.98 -3.27 13.18
C SER A 2 -19.42 -3.46 14.59
N GLU A 3 -18.76 -4.58 14.84
CA GLU A 3 -18.05 -4.85 16.09
C GLU A 3 -16.92 -3.84 16.29
N GLN A 4 -16.87 -3.25 17.48
CA GLN A 4 -15.87 -2.25 17.83
C GLN A 4 -14.76 -2.88 18.67
N ARG A 5 -13.51 -2.69 18.25
CA ARG A 5 -12.32 -3.20 18.95
C ARG A 5 -11.83 -2.19 19.98
N ILE A 6 -12.03 -0.90 19.71
CA ILE A 6 -12.00 0.21 20.64
C ILE A 6 -13.38 0.87 20.64
N ALA A 7 -13.99 1.01 21.82
CA ALA A 7 -15.36 1.48 21.94
C ALA A 7 -15.50 2.96 21.51
N ALA A 8 -16.59 3.30 20.83
CA ALA A 8 -16.80 4.65 20.30
C ALA A 8 -16.95 5.73 21.38
N ASP A 9 -17.50 5.39 22.54
CA ASP A 9 -17.59 6.27 23.71
C ASP A 9 -16.20 6.61 24.26
N PHE A 10 -15.29 5.63 24.32
CA PHE A 10 -13.88 5.86 24.65
C PHE A 10 -13.21 6.83 23.67
N ILE A 11 -13.41 6.64 22.36
CA ILE A 11 -12.83 7.55 21.34
C ILE A 11 -13.39 8.97 21.51
N ALA A 12 -14.70 9.10 21.75
CA ALA A 12 -15.33 10.40 21.98
C ALA A 12 -14.80 11.10 23.24
N GLU A 13 -14.66 10.37 24.35
CA GLU A 13 -14.08 10.89 25.59
C GLU A 13 -12.63 11.31 25.39
N HIS A 14 -11.81 10.47 24.74
CA HIS A 14 -10.42 10.80 24.44
C HIS A 14 -10.32 12.05 23.55
N ASN A 15 -11.16 12.15 22.50
CA ASN A 15 -11.20 13.31 21.61
C ASN A 15 -11.51 14.63 22.34
N SER A 16 -12.38 14.61 23.37
CA SER A 16 -12.75 15.82 24.13
C SER A 16 -11.54 16.55 24.73
N GLY A 17 -10.46 15.84 25.05
CA GLY A 17 -9.19 16.42 25.51
C GLY A 17 -8.43 17.22 24.44
N TYR A 18 -8.70 16.96 23.16
CA TYR A 18 -8.00 17.56 22.02
C TYR A 18 -8.88 18.52 21.20
N GLU A 19 -10.21 18.47 21.34
CA GLU A 19 -11.15 19.26 20.55
C GLU A 19 -10.87 20.77 20.58
N LYS A 20 -10.51 21.32 21.75
CA LYS A 20 -10.24 22.75 21.88
C LYS A 20 -9.01 23.18 21.07
N ALA A 21 -7.93 22.39 21.11
CA ALA A 21 -6.70 22.65 20.37
C ALA A 21 -6.97 22.51 18.86
N LEU A 22 -7.55 21.37 18.45
CA LEU A 22 -7.91 21.12 17.05
C LEU A 22 -8.79 22.23 16.48
N LYS A 23 -9.82 22.68 17.21
CA LYS A 23 -10.69 23.76 16.75
C LYS A 23 -9.92 25.06 16.51
N SER A 24 -8.99 25.40 17.39
CA SER A 24 -8.14 26.59 17.25
C SER A 24 -7.25 26.48 16.01
N ASP A 25 -6.56 25.35 15.86
CA ASP A 25 -5.59 25.15 14.78
C ASP A 25 -6.30 25.03 13.41
N TYR A 26 -7.44 24.33 13.35
CA TYR A 26 -8.26 24.22 12.14
C TYR A 26 -8.82 25.58 11.70
N GLN A 27 -9.29 26.40 12.64
CA GLN A 27 -9.75 27.75 12.32
C GLN A 27 -8.60 28.63 11.80
N ALA A 28 -7.44 28.61 12.49
CA ALA A 28 -6.28 29.38 12.09
C ALA A 28 -5.77 28.98 10.69
N LEU A 29 -5.68 27.68 10.41
CA LEU A 29 -5.34 27.15 9.09
C LEU A 29 -6.41 27.54 8.05
N GLY A 30 -7.69 27.47 8.40
CA GLY A 30 -8.79 27.88 7.53
C GLY A 30 -8.68 29.34 7.08
N GLU A 31 -8.37 30.25 8.01
CA GLU A 31 -8.13 31.66 7.69
C GLU A 31 -6.88 31.86 6.79
N GLN A 32 -5.81 31.08 7.01
CA GLN A 32 -4.61 31.09 6.16
C GLN A 32 -4.91 30.61 4.74
N LEU A 33 -5.65 29.51 4.59
CA LEU A 33 -6.03 28.95 3.30
C LEU A 33 -7.01 29.84 2.56
N LEU A 34 -7.95 30.48 3.27
CA LEU A 34 -8.89 31.42 2.66
C LEU A 34 -8.17 32.63 2.03
N ARG A 35 -7.11 33.14 2.68
CA ARG A 35 -6.24 34.19 2.10
C ARG A 35 -5.51 33.75 0.83
N ARG A 36 -5.40 32.44 0.59
CA ARG A 36 -4.85 31.82 -0.63
C ARG A 36 -5.94 31.37 -1.61
N GLY A 37 -7.21 31.68 -1.34
CA GLY A 37 -8.34 31.27 -2.19
C GLY A 37 -8.78 29.82 -2.02
N VAL A 38 -8.36 29.13 -0.95
CA VAL A 38 -8.69 27.72 -0.69
C VAL A 38 -9.69 27.60 0.47
N GLU A 39 -10.78 26.88 0.25
CA GLU A 39 -11.77 26.55 1.29
C GLU A 39 -11.36 25.28 2.03
N ILE A 40 -11.00 25.41 3.31
CA ILE A 40 -10.48 24.30 4.12
C ILE A 40 -11.44 23.10 4.19
N ASP A 41 -12.75 23.34 4.31
CA ASP A 41 -13.74 22.25 4.42
C ASP A 41 -13.78 21.37 3.17
N LYS A 42 -13.60 21.94 1.97
CA LYS A 42 -13.52 21.17 0.72
C LYS A 42 -12.31 20.24 0.70
N ILE A 43 -11.18 20.69 1.26
CA ILE A 43 -9.97 19.87 1.39
C ILE A 43 -10.20 18.76 2.41
N THR A 44 -10.78 19.08 3.57
CA THR A 44 -11.11 18.11 4.63
C THR A 44 -12.06 17.03 4.12
N ASP A 45 -13.07 17.38 3.34
CA ASP A 45 -14.01 16.40 2.76
C ASP A 45 -13.32 15.45 1.78
N LYS A 46 -12.41 15.97 0.92
CA LYS A 46 -11.59 15.13 0.04
C LYS A 46 -10.66 14.20 0.83
N VAL A 47 -10.04 14.70 1.90
CA VAL A 47 -9.14 13.91 2.77
C VAL A 47 -9.93 12.82 3.50
N ALA A 48 -11.13 13.12 4.00
CA ALA A 48 -12.01 12.15 4.66
C ALA A 48 -12.44 11.01 3.72
N ALA A 49 -12.55 11.29 2.41
CA ALA A 49 -12.90 10.33 1.38
C ALA A 49 -11.70 9.56 0.79
N TYR A 50 -10.46 9.94 1.13
CA TYR A 50 -9.27 9.26 0.63
C TYR A 50 -8.98 8.00 1.45
N PHE A 51 -8.80 6.86 0.80
CA PHE A 51 -8.54 5.59 1.45
C PHE A 51 -7.29 4.89 0.91
N VAL A 52 -6.64 4.10 1.76
CA VAL A 52 -5.51 3.24 1.42
C VAL A 52 -5.70 1.87 2.09
N ALA A 53 -5.48 0.78 1.38
CA ALA A 53 -5.62 -0.56 1.93
C ALA A 53 -4.46 -0.88 2.88
N VAL A 54 -4.76 -1.59 3.96
CA VAL A 54 -3.76 -2.07 4.93
C VAL A 54 -3.30 -3.49 4.57
N PRO A 55 -2.00 -3.81 4.60
CA PRO A 55 -1.51 -5.15 4.32
C PRO A 55 -1.74 -6.07 5.51
N SER A 56 -2.33 -7.25 5.30
CA SER A 56 -2.48 -8.25 6.35
C SER A 56 -1.12 -8.71 6.93
N TRP A 57 -0.07 -8.71 6.11
CA TRP A 57 1.28 -9.10 6.53
C TRP A 57 1.95 -8.03 7.40
N GLY A 58 1.56 -6.75 7.24
CA GLY A 58 2.09 -5.65 8.03
C GLY A 58 1.55 -5.56 9.45
N THR A 59 0.51 -6.31 9.85
CA THR A 59 -0.03 -6.25 11.23
C THR A 59 0.75 -7.08 12.25
N GLY A 60 1.52 -8.06 11.79
CA GLY A 60 2.46 -8.79 12.65
C GLY A 60 3.83 -8.11 12.62
N THR A 61 4.66 -8.34 13.63
CA THR A 61 6.03 -7.82 13.59
C THR A 61 6.80 -8.44 12.43
N GLY A 62 7.42 -7.58 11.63
CA GLY A 62 8.26 -7.94 10.51
C GLY A 62 9.58 -8.56 10.93
N GLY A 63 10.45 -8.82 9.95
CA GLY A 63 11.77 -9.37 10.22
C GLY A 63 12.69 -9.18 9.03
N THR A 64 13.94 -9.59 9.21
CA THR A 64 14.92 -9.63 8.13
C THR A 64 15.45 -11.05 7.97
N ARG A 65 16.24 -11.29 6.94
CA ARG A 65 17.01 -12.53 6.78
C ARG A 65 17.89 -12.90 7.99
N PHE A 66 18.21 -11.96 8.87
CA PHE A 66 19.05 -12.17 10.06
C PHE A 66 18.27 -12.50 11.33
N GLY A 67 16.98 -12.20 11.38
CA GLY A 67 16.20 -12.37 12.60
C GLY A 67 14.87 -11.66 12.59
N ARG A 68 14.00 -12.18 13.46
CA ARG A 68 12.66 -11.65 13.73
C ARG A 68 12.49 -11.48 15.24
N PHE A 69 12.02 -10.30 15.66
CA PHE A 69 11.89 -9.91 17.07
C PHE A 69 10.43 -9.60 17.42
N PRO A 70 9.57 -10.62 17.50
CA PRO A 70 8.14 -10.43 17.70
C PRO A 70 7.83 -9.62 18.96
N GLY A 71 6.83 -8.75 18.84
CA GLY A 71 6.29 -8.02 19.98
C GLY A 71 5.38 -8.87 20.85
N ARG A 72 4.68 -8.20 21.77
CA ARG A 72 3.62 -8.84 22.58
C ARG A 72 2.32 -8.91 21.79
N GLY A 73 1.56 -9.99 21.96
CA GLY A 73 0.22 -10.11 21.35
C GLY A 73 0.24 -10.24 19.82
N GLU A 74 1.26 -10.90 19.27
CA GLU A 74 1.36 -11.17 17.83
C GLU A 74 0.10 -11.86 17.28
N PRO A 75 -0.41 -11.44 16.11
CA PRO A 75 -1.54 -12.10 15.49
C PRO A 75 -1.15 -13.50 15.01
N ARG A 76 -1.95 -14.52 15.34
CA ARG A 76 -1.66 -15.94 15.04
C ARG A 76 -2.00 -16.34 13.61
N GLY A 77 -2.83 -15.55 12.94
CA GLY A 77 -3.36 -15.82 11.62
C GLY A 77 -4.35 -14.74 11.20
N ILE A 78 -4.94 -14.91 10.02
CA ILE A 78 -5.74 -13.88 9.37
C ILE A 78 -6.89 -13.30 10.20
N PHE A 79 -7.58 -14.09 11.04
CA PHE A 79 -8.66 -13.55 11.87
C PHE A 79 -8.15 -12.56 12.93
N ASP A 80 -7.01 -12.84 13.59
CA ASP A 80 -6.39 -11.88 14.51
C ASP A 80 -5.87 -10.65 13.75
N LYS A 81 -5.29 -10.84 12.55
CA LYS A 81 -4.83 -9.73 11.70
C LYS A 81 -5.99 -8.81 11.31
N LEU A 82 -7.16 -9.36 10.96
CA LEU A 82 -8.35 -8.56 10.66
C LEU A 82 -8.85 -7.78 11.89
N ASP A 83 -8.80 -8.38 13.07
CA ASP A 83 -9.13 -7.68 14.32
C ASP A 83 -8.20 -6.50 14.59
N ASP A 84 -6.92 -6.65 14.28
CA ASP A 84 -5.91 -5.61 14.40
C ASP A 84 -6.11 -4.52 13.32
N CYS A 85 -6.38 -4.90 12.07
CA CYS A 85 -6.74 -3.96 10.99
C CYS A 85 -7.97 -3.12 11.33
N ALA A 86 -8.96 -3.70 12.01
CA ALA A 86 -10.17 -2.99 12.42
C ALA A 86 -9.87 -1.85 13.40
N VAL A 87 -8.86 -2.00 14.28
CA VAL A 87 -8.40 -0.92 15.17
C VAL A 87 -7.82 0.23 14.37
N ILE A 88 -6.95 -0.07 13.40
CA ILE A 88 -6.34 0.94 12.53
C ILE A 88 -7.42 1.74 11.81
N ASN A 89 -8.41 1.05 11.22
CA ASN A 89 -9.52 1.71 10.53
C ASN A 89 -10.43 2.50 11.50
N GLN A 90 -10.72 1.99 12.69
CA GLN A 90 -11.54 2.69 13.69
C GLN A 90 -10.92 4.02 14.11
N LEU A 91 -9.61 4.05 14.31
CA LEU A 91 -8.90 5.24 14.77
C LEU A 91 -8.60 6.23 13.62
N CYS A 92 -8.17 5.73 12.46
CA CYS A 92 -7.71 6.58 11.35
C CYS A 92 -8.80 6.91 10.33
N ARG A 93 -9.82 6.05 10.19
CA ARG A 93 -10.87 6.16 9.17
C ARG A 93 -10.33 6.31 7.75
N ALA A 94 -9.18 5.70 7.49
CA ALA A 94 -8.42 5.79 6.25
C ALA A 94 -8.19 4.42 5.57
N THR A 95 -8.42 3.33 6.30
CA THR A 95 -8.03 1.97 5.90
C THR A 95 -9.21 0.99 5.91
N PRO A 96 -10.30 1.26 5.17
CA PRO A 96 -11.49 0.41 5.19
C PRO A 96 -11.27 -0.97 4.55
N ASN A 97 -10.22 -1.15 3.76
CA ASN A 97 -9.94 -2.39 3.03
C ASN A 97 -8.61 -3.03 3.48
N VAL A 98 -8.55 -4.36 3.41
CA VAL A 98 -7.34 -5.14 3.73
C VAL A 98 -6.84 -5.85 2.46
N SER A 99 -5.53 -5.77 2.19
CA SER A 99 -4.86 -6.56 1.15
C SER A 99 -4.46 -7.93 1.73
N LEU A 100 -4.90 -9.02 1.09
CA LEU A 100 -4.62 -10.38 1.53
C LEU A 100 -3.48 -11.01 0.73
N HIS A 101 -2.76 -11.93 1.36
CA HIS A 101 -1.66 -12.67 0.73
C HIS A 101 -1.86 -14.19 0.85
N ILE A 102 -1.90 -14.90 -0.28
CA ILE A 102 -2.18 -16.34 -0.32
C ILE A 102 -0.88 -17.10 -0.63
N PRO A 103 -0.49 -18.13 0.16
CA PRO A 103 -1.33 -18.86 1.12
C PRO A 103 -1.26 -18.40 2.59
N TRP A 104 -0.54 -17.32 2.94
CA TRP A 104 -0.38 -16.88 4.33
C TRP A 104 -1.72 -16.66 5.06
N ASP A 105 -2.71 -16.11 4.34
CA ASP A 105 -4.03 -15.79 4.87
C ASP A 105 -5.10 -16.77 4.37
N LYS A 106 -4.71 -17.94 3.84
CA LYS A 106 -5.65 -18.91 3.28
C LYS A 106 -6.56 -19.44 4.41
N ALA A 107 -7.86 -19.18 4.26
CA ALA A 107 -8.91 -19.69 5.13
C ALA A 107 -10.21 -19.85 4.32
N ASP A 108 -11.26 -20.36 4.96
CA ASP A 108 -12.59 -20.44 4.35
C ASP A 108 -13.07 -19.02 3.94
N PRO A 109 -13.28 -18.75 2.63
CA PRO A 109 -13.66 -17.41 2.17
C PRO A 109 -14.97 -16.90 2.77
N LYS A 110 -15.93 -17.79 3.10
CA LYS A 110 -17.20 -17.38 3.73
C LYS A 110 -16.97 -16.87 5.15
N LYS A 111 -16.09 -17.54 5.90
CA LYS A 111 -15.74 -17.12 7.27
C LYS A 111 -14.94 -15.82 7.26
N LEU A 112 -13.97 -15.70 6.35
CA LEU A 112 -13.20 -14.47 6.16
C LEU A 112 -14.09 -13.28 5.85
N LYS A 113 -15.00 -13.43 4.87
CA LYS A 113 -15.94 -12.38 4.49
C LYS A 113 -16.85 -11.98 5.64
N ALA A 114 -17.47 -12.95 6.32
CA ALA A 114 -18.34 -12.67 7.46
C ALA A 114 -17.61 -11.95 8.60
N HIS A 115 -16.36 -12.34 8.89
CA HIS A 115 -15.55 -11.70 9.92
C HIS A 115 -15.17 -10.26 9.56
N ALA A 116 -14.73 -10.02 8.32
CA ALA A 116 -14.43 -8.66 7.84
C ALA A 116 -15.68 -7.77 7.82
N GLU A 117 -16.82 -8.27 7.35
CA GLU A 117 -18.09 -7.54 7.37
C GLU A 117 -18.51 -7.16 8.79
N ALA A 118 -18.34 -8.08 9.76
CA ALA A 118 -18.62 -7.80 11.18
C ALA A 118 -17.74 -6.66 11.71
N LEU A 119 -16.49 -6.57 11.25
CA LEU A 119 -15.54 -5.51 11.62
C LEU A 119 -15.69 -4.21 10.83
N GLY A 120 -16.54 -4.19 9.79
CA GLY A 120 -16.67 -3.06 8.87
C GLY A 120 -15.45 -2.88 7.95
N LEU A 121 -14.84 -4.00 7.54
CA LEU A 121 -13.71 -4.04 6.61
C LEU A 121 -14.12 -4.68 5.26
N GLY A 122 -13.52 -4.20 4.19
CA GLY A 122 -13.54 -4.81 2.86
C GLY A 122 -12.18 -5.45 2.51
N PHE A 123 -12.07 -5.93 1.27
CA PHE A 123 -10.83 -6.51 0.74
C PHE A 123 -10.41 -5.80 -0.54
N ASP A 124 -9.13 -5.42 -0.59
CA ASP A 124 -8.52 -4.83 -1.79
C ASP A 124 -7.99 -5.94 -2.71
N ALA A 125 -6.95 -5.68 -3.52
CA ALA A 125 -6.32 -6.67 -4.38
C ALA A 125 -5.82 -7.90 -3.60
N MET A 126 -5.98 -9.07 -4.22
CA MET A 126 -5.35 -10.31 -3.76
C MET A 126 -3.87 -10.31 -4.12
N ASN A 127 -3.02 -10.93 -3.31
CA ASN A 127 -1.59 -11.10 -3.58
C ASN A 127 -1.22 -12.59 -3.63
N SER A 128 -0.64 -13.02 -4.75
CA SER A 128 -0.17 -14.40 -4.94
C SER A 128 1.24 -14.59 -4.39
N ASN A 129 1.48 -15.66 -3.62
CA ASN A 129 2.83 -16.09 -3.26
C ASN A 129 3.31 -17.23 -4.15
N THR A 130 4.22 -16.92 -5.07
CA THR A 130 5.03 -17.93 -5.79
C THR A 130 6.52 -17.67 -5.65
N PHE A 131 6.92 -17.01 -4.55
CA PHE A 131 8.30 -16.69 -4.22
C PHE A 131 8.85 -17.49 -3.04
N ALA A 132 7.99 -18.27 -2.38
CA ALA A 132 8.34 -19.22 -1.33
C ALA A 132 7.61 -20.55 -1.56
N ASP A 133 8.20 -21.65 -1.06
CA ASP A 133 7.57 -22.96 -1.12
C ASP A 133 6.61 -23.14 0.06
N ALA A 134 5.37 -23.56 -0.21
CA ALA A 134 4.46 -24.02 0.84
C ALA A 134 4.82 -25.45 1.30
N ALA A 135 4.43 -25.81 2.53
CA ALA A 135 4.79 -27.10 3.14
C ALA A 135 4.40 -28.33 2.29
N ASP A 136 3.24 -28.29 1.64
CA ASP A 136 2.70 -29.40 0.82
C ASP A 136 2.90 -29.18 -0.68
N GLN A 137 3.78 -28.26 -1.08
CA GLN A 137 4.01 -27.91 -2.48
C GLN A 137 4.77 -29.04 -3.21
N LYS A 138 4.29 -29.41 -4.41
CA LYS A 138 4.88 -30.52 -5.19
C LYS A 138 6.19 -30.12 -5.85
N LEU A 139 6.20 -28.94 -6.46
CA LEU A 139 7.34 -28.45 -7.25
C LEU A 139 7.85 -27.14 -6.66
N SER A 140 9.14 -27.07 -6.35
CA SER A 140 9.77 -25.89 -5.74
C SER A 140 9.86 -24.70 -6.70
N TYR A 141 9.75 -23.47 -6.17
CA TYR A 141 9.98 -22.21 -6.89
C TYR A 141 11.40 -21.68 -6.78
N LYS A 142 12.35 -22.45 -6.24
CA LYS A 142 13.74 -22.04 -6.02
C LYS A 142 14.43 -21.39 -7.24
N PHE A 143 14.11 -21.82 -8.46
CA PHE A 143 14.69 -21.30 -9.70
C PHE A 143 13.69 -20.48 -10.54
N GLY A 144 12.67 -19.94 -9.88
CA GLY A 144 11.55 -19.23 -10.48
C GLY A 144 10.26 -20.02 -10.44
N SER A 145 9.16 -19.30 -10.64
CA SER A 145 7.79 -19.76 -10.68
C SER A 145 7.22 -19.63 -12.09
N LEU A 146 6.58 -18.50 -12.42
CA LEU A 146 5.93 -18.24 -13.70
C LEU A 146 6.91 -18.18 -14.89
N THR A 147 8.21 -18.06 -14.64
CA THR A 147 9.27 -18.00 -15.65
C THR A 147 10.15 -19.25 -15.66
N HIS A 148 9.83 -20.23 -14.81
CA HIS A 148 10.63 -21.45 -14.66
C HIS A 148 10.76 -22.20 -15.98
N VAL A 149 11.89 -22.90 -16.20
CA VAL A 149 12.13 -23.64 -17.45
C VAL A 149 11.23 -24.86 -17.60
N ASP A 150 10.95 -25.54 -16.49
CA ASP A 150 10.00 -26.65 -16.42
C ASP A 150 8.56 -26.17 -16.58
N PRO A 151 7.80 -26.64 -17.59
CA PRO A 151 6.40 -26.29 -17.77
C PRO A 151 5.49 -26.70 -16.60
N GLU A 152 5.80 -27.77 -15.85
CA GLU A 152 4.96 -28.21 -14.73
C GLU A 152 5.05 -27.24 -13.55
N VAL A 153 6.23 -26.68 -13.29
CA VAL A 153 6.41 -25.62 -12.28
C VAL A 153 5.60 -24.37 -12.66
N ARG A 154 5.64 -23.98 -13.94
CA ARG A 154 4.83 -22.84 -14.42
C ARG A 154 3.34 -23.12 -14.29
N ALA A 155 2.89 -24.33 -14.65
CA ALA A 155 1.48 -24.72 -14.52
C ALA A 155 1.01 -24.67 -13.06
N GLN A 156 1.83 -25.11 -12.11
CA GLN A 156 1.53 -25.00 -10.68
C GLN A 156 1.41 -23.54 -10.23
N ALA A 157 2.30 -22.65 -10.67
CA ALA A 157 2.26 -21.23 -10.35
C ALA A 157 1.05 -20.51 -10.98
N ILE A 158 0.66 -20.88 -12.20
CA ILE A 158 -0.55 -20.38 -12.87
C ILE A 158 -1.79 -20.81 -12.10
N GLU A 159 -1.90 -22.09 -11.73
CA GLU A 159 -3.03 -22.62 -10.95
C GLU A 159 -3.16 -21.90 -9.60
N HIS A 160 -2.06 -21.65 -8.91
CA HIS A 160 -2.06 -20.89 -7.64
C HIS A 160 -2.61 -19.46 -7.81
N ASN A 161 -2.26 -18.79 -8.91
CA ASN A 161 -2.79 -17.46 -9.21
C ASN A 161 -4.29 -17.49 -9.53
N ILE A 162 -4.75 -18.52 -10.24
CA ILE A 162 -6.18 -18.75 -10.51
C ILE A 162 -6.93 -19.04 -9.20
N GLU A 163 -6.36 -19.81 -8.27
CA GLU A 163 -6.92 -20.00 -6.93
C GLU A 163 -7.06 -18.66 -6.18
N CYS A 164 -6.07 -17.77 -6.26
CA CYS A 164 -6.15 -16.44 -5.66
C CYS A 164 -7.32 -15.62 -6.23
N ILE A 165 -7.56 -15.70 -7.55
CA ILE A 165 -8.72 -15.08 -8.20
C ILE A 165 -10.03 -15.64 -7.65
N GLU A 166 -10.16 -16.97 -7.53
CA GLU A 166 -11.37 -17.61 -7.01
C GLU A 166 -11.65 -17.25 -5.54
N ILE A 167 -10.62 -17.20 -4.70
CA ILE A 167 -10.74 -16.72 -3.32
C ILE A 167 -11.20 -15.26 -3.32
N GLY A 168 -10.54 -14.39 -4.08
CA GLY A 168 -10.88 -12.96 -4.13
C GLY A 168 -12.30 -12.70 -4.65
N LYS A 169 -12.79 -13.49 -5.62
CA LYS A 169 -14.19 -13.43 -6.10
C LYS A 169 -15.18 -13.69 -4.96
N ALA A 170 -14.90 -14.68 -4.11
CA ALA A 170 -15.75 -15.00 -2.96
C ALA A 170 -15.72 -13.89 -1.89
N LEU A 171 -14.60 -13.18 -1.76
CA LEU A 171 -14.39 -12.10 -0.79
C LEU A 171 -14.90 -10.73 -1.28
N GLY A 172 -15.07 -10.55 -2.59
CA GLY A 172 -15.45 -9.27 -3.21
C GLY A 172 -14.28 -8.42 -3.69
N SER A 173 -13.06 -8.97 -3.70
CA SER A 173 -11.89 -8.34 -4.35
C SER A 173 -12.13 -8.14 -5.85
N LYS A 174 -11.39 -7.21 -6.44
CA LYS A 174 -11.48 -6.81 -7.86
C LYS A 174 -10.14 -6.73 -8.56
N ALA A 175 -9.07 -7.25 -7.95
CA ALA A 175 -7.77 -7.28 -8.58
C ALA A 175 -6.89 -8.40 -8.02
N LEU A 176 -5.93 -8.82 -8.84
CA LEU A 176 -4.82 -9.67 -8.45
C LEU A 176 -3.50 -8.91 -8.67
N THR A 177 -2.69 -8.80 -7.63
CA THR A 177 -1.30 -8.35 -7.70
C THR A 177 -0.38 -9.57 -7.77
N VAL A 178 0.53 -9.54 -8.75
CA VAL A 178 1.56 -10.55 -8.99
C VAL A 178 2.92 -9.87 -8.89
N TRP A 179 3.50 -9.98 -7.70
CA TRP A 179 4.94 -9.88 -7.48
C TRP A 179 5.56 -11.28 -7.46
N LEU A 180 6.79 -11.41 -7.96
CA LEU A 180 7.51 -12.68 -7.94
C LEU A 180 9.01 -12.49 -7.79
N SER A 181 9.67 -13.56 -7.34
CA SER A 181 11.11 -13.60 -7.10
C SER A 181 11.95 -14.00 -8.32
N ASP A 182 11.31 -14.34 -9.43
CA ASP A 182 11.97 -14.95 -10.58
C ASP A 182 13.06 -14.05 -11.17
N GLY A 183 14.24 -14.65 -11.26
CA GLY A 183 15.42 -14.01 -11.77
C GLY A 183 16.61 -14.94 -11.69
N SER A 184 17.79 -14.37 -11.71
CA SER A 184 19.04 -15.11 -11.61
C SER A 184 20.03 -14.42 -10.69
N ASN A 185 20.92 -15.21 -10.11
CA ASN A 185 22.00 -14.75 -9.23
C ASN A 185 23.37 -14.75 -9.91
N PHE A 186 23.47 -15.25 -11.15
CA PHE A 186 24.74 -15.35 -11.88
C PHE A 186 24.59 -15.07 -13.38
N PRO A 187 25.57 -14.41 -14.02
CA PRO A 187 25.65 -14.30 -15.47
C PRO A 187 25.56 -15.66 -16.16
N GLY A 188 24.72 -15.75 -17.19
CA GLY A 188 24.51 -16.97 -17.98
C GLY A 188 23.57 -18.00 -17.37
N GLN A 189 23.11 -17.84 -16.12
CA GLN A 189 22.16 -18.76 -15.48
C GLN A 189 20.80 -18.78 -16.19
N GLN A 190 20.33 -17.62 -16.63
CA GLN A 190 19.11 -17.49 -17.42
C GLN A 190 19.40 -16.76 -18.72
N ASN A 191 18.71 -17.18 -19.79
CA ASN A 191 18.57 -16.35 -20.98
C ASN A 191 17.40 -15.37 -20.72
N PHE A 192 17.71 -14.07 -20.65
CA PHE A 192 16.75 -13.03 -20.26
C PHE A 192 15.49 -13.03 -21.14
N THR A 193 15.67 -13.08 -22.46
CA THR A 193 14.55 -13.11 -23.42
C THR A 193 13.67 -14.32 -23.20
N ARG A 194 14.24 -15.53 -23.13
CA ARG A 194 13.44 -16.76 -22.96
C ARG A 194 12.74 -16.81 -21.60
N ALA A 195 13.34 -16.25 -20.55
CA ALA A 195 12.69 -16.14 -19.25
C ALA A 195 11.47 -15.21 -19.33
N PHE A 196 11.60 -14.06 -19.98
CA PHE A 196 10.51 -13.13 -20.18
C PHE A 196 9.41 -13.65 -21.12
N GLU A 197 9.76 -14.40 -22.18
CA GLU A 197 8.76 -15.08 -23.02
C GLU A 197 7.93 -16.09 -22.22
N ARG A 198 8.56 -16.85 -21.32
CA ARG A 198 7.85 -17.76 -20.42
C ARG A 198 6.95 -17.00 -19.45
N TYR A 199 7.44 -15.89 -18.88
CA TYR A 199 6.64 -15.00 -18.05
C TYR A 199 5.36 -14.54 -18.76
N LEU A 200 5.50 -13.98 -19.97
CA LEU A 200 4.37 -13.46 -20.75
C LEU A 200 3.36 -14.56 -21.09
N ASN A 201 3.83 -15.76 -21.43
CA ASN A 201 2.96 -16.90 -21.67
C ASN A 201 2.17 -17.31 -20.40
N SER A 202 2.84 -17.42 -19.26
CA SER A 202 2.20 -17.79 -18.00
C SER A 202 1.19 -16.73 -17.53
N MET A 203 1.59 -15.46 -17.56
CA MET A 203 0.68 -14.34 -17.24
C MET A 203 -0.48 -14.24 -18.24
N GLY A 204 -0.26 -14.62 -19.50
CA GLY A 204 -1.32 -14.72 -20.50
C GLY A 204 -2.41 -15.74 -20.13
N GLU A 205 -2.04 -16.87 -19.53
CA GLU A 205 -3.02 -17.83 -19.02
C GLU A 205 -3.78 -17.31 -17.79
N ILE A 206 -3.09 -16.65 -16.84
CA ILE A 206 -3.73 -16.00 -15.69
C ILE A 206 -4.70 -14.90 -16.15
N TYR A 207 -4.29 -14.11 -17.15
CA TYR A 207 -5.10 -13.04 -17.71
C TYR A 207 -6.44 -13.55 -18.28
N LYS A 208 -6.44 -14.71 -18.94
CA LYS A 208 -7.66 -15.33 -19.48
C LYS A 208 -8.65 -15.73 -18.38
N ALA A 209 -8.17 -16.03 -17.17
CA ALA A 209 -9.01 -16.41 -16.04
C ALA A 209 -9.60 -15.21 -15.27
N LEU A 210 -9.12 -13.99 -15.53
CA LEU A 210 -9.64 -12.79 -14.86
C LEU A 210 -11.12 -12.56 -15.21
N PRO A 211 -11.98 -12.28 -14.23
CA PRO A 211 -13.30 -11.70 -14.48
C PRO A 211 -13.23 -10.40 -15.29
N ASP A 212 -14.34 -10.00 -15.90
CA ASP A 212 -14.39 -8.81 -16.77
C ASP A 212 -14.20 -7.50 -16.00
N ASP A 213 -14.65 -7.45 -14.75
CA ASP A 213 -14.55 -6.30 -13.85
C ASP A 213 -13.29 -6.35 -12.95
N TRP A 214 -12.34 -7.24 -13.26
CA TRP A 214 -11.08 -7.38 -12.53
C TRP A 214 -9.92 -6.70 -13.23
N ARG A 215 -8.91 -6.34 -12.42
CA ARG A 215 -7.59 -5.91 -12.90
C ARG A 215 -6.50 -6.90 -12.53
N LEU A 216 -5.44 -6.92 -13.31
CA LEU A 216 -4.20 -7.65 -13.03
C LEU A 216 -3.06 -6.66 -12.93
N PHE A 217 -2.39 -6.67 -11.78
CA PHE A 217 -1.27 -5.82 -11.50
C PHE A 217 0.01 -6.65 -11.52
N SER A 218 0.92 -6.32 -12.43
CA SER A 218 2.29 -6.80 -12.35
C SER A 218 3.11 -5.78 -11.57
N GLU A 219 3.85 -6.27 -10.58
CA GLU A 219 4.69 -5.45 -9.73
C GLU A 219 6.16 -5.67 -10.09
N HIS A 220 6.88 -4.57 -10.30
CA HIS A 220 8.27 -4.61 -10.71
C HIS A 220 9.19 -4.39 -9.51
N LYS A 221 10.37 -5.01 -9.56
CA LYS A 221 11.38 -4.88 -8.51
C LYS A 221 12.78 -5.06 -9.06
N MET A 222 13.66 -4.10 -8.81
CA MET A 222 15.02 -4.09 -9.35
C MET A 222 15.81 -5.37 -9.00
N TYR A 223 15.79 -5.77 -7.74
CA TYR A 223 16.52 -6.92 -7.21
C TYR A 223 15.85 -7.42 -5.92
N GLU A 224 16.38 -8.52 -5.38
CA GLU A 224 15.89 -9.21 -4.17
C GLU A 224 14.57 -9.95 -4.39
N PRO A 225 14.58 -11.29 -4.29
CA PRO A 225 15.70 -12.17 -3.89
C PRO A 225 16.68 -12.54 -5.04
N ALA A 226 16.41 -12.11 -6.27
CA ALA A 226 17.37 -12.27 -7.38
C ALA A 226 18.41 -11.15 -7.35
N PHE A 227 19.70 -11.51 -7.38
CA PHE A 227 20.81 -10.57 -7.12
C PHE A 227 21.70 -10.27 -8.33
N TYR A 228 21.34 -10.77 -9.53
CA TYR A 228 22.00 -10.40 -10.78
C TYR A 228 21.01 -9.87 -11.82
N SER A 229 19.90 -10.58 -12.06
CA SER A 229 18.82 -10.11 -12.94
C SER A 229 17.46 -10.51 -12.37
N THR A 230 16.47 -9.63 -12.38
CA THR A 230 15.06 -9.97 -12.12
C THR A 230 14.29 -9.95 -13.43
N VAL A 231 13.31 -10.83 -13.62
CA VAL A 231 12.53 -10.86 -14.88
C VAL A 231 11.66 -9.61 -15.05
N VAL A 232 11.09 -9.10 -13.96
CA VAL A 232 10.27 -7.88 -13.93
C VAL A 232 11.01 -6.78 -13.17
N GLN A 233 12.16 -6.34 -13.72
CA GLN A 233 13.13 -5.54 -12.99
C GLN A 233 12.78 -4.04 -12.85
N ASP A 234 12.00 -3.49 -13.76
CA ASP A 234 11.69 -2.06 -13.79
C ASP A 234 10.32 -1.77 -14.42
N TRP A 235 9.89 -0.51 -14.31
CA TRP A 235 8.65 -0.02 -14.91
C TRP A 235 8.60 -0.16 -16.44
N GLY A 236 9.75 -0.21 -17.12
CA GLY A 236 9.84 -0.41 -18.57
C GLY A 236 9.42 -1.81 -18.97
N THR A 237 9.97 -2.83 -18.33
CA THR A 237 9.49 -4.22 -18.48
C THR A 237 8.03 -4.33 -18.03
N ASN A 238 7.67 -3.68 -16.93
CA ASN A 238 6.30 -3.70 -16.42
C ASN A 238 5.28 -3.13 -17.43
N TYR A 239 5.65 -2.05 -18.11
CA TYR A 239 4.86 -1.45 -19.18
C TYR A 239 4.71 -2.40 -20.37
N LEU A 240 5.78 -3.11 -20.77
CA LEU A 240 5.72 -4.12 -21.84
C LEU A 240 4.76 -5.25 -21.47
N ILE A 241 4.77 -5.71 -20.22
CA ILE A 241 3.84 -6.74 -19.71
C ILE A 241 2.40 -6.25 -19.84
N ALA A 242 2.09 -5.11 -19.21
CA ALA A 242 0.74 -4.57 -19.17
C ALA A 242 0.19 -4.28 -20.57
N SER A 243 1.05 -3.80 -21.48
CA SER A 243 0.68 -3.51 -22.87
C SER A 243 0.48 -4.79 -23.70
N THR A 244 1.25 -5.85 -23.41
CA THR A 244 1.14 -7.14 -24.12
C THR A 244 -0.09 -7.94 -23.68
N LEU A 245 -0.40 -7.97 -22.39
CA LEU A 245 -1.49 -8.80 -21.85
C LEU A 245 -2.88 -8.25 -22.21
N GLY A 246 -3.08 -6.94 -22.13
CA GLY A 246 -4.33 -6.30 -22.56
C GLY A 246 -4.85 -5.22 -21.60
N PRO A 247 -6.11 -4.76 -21.79
CA PRO A 247 -6.65 -3.60 -21.07
C PRO A 247 -6.78 -3.79 -19.55
N LYS A 248 -7.15 -4.99 -19.09
CA LYS A 248 -7.22 -5.33 -17.65
C LYS A 248 -5.87 -5.39 -16.93
N ALA A 249 -4.75 -5.40 -17.67
CA ALA A 249 -3.41 -5.48 -17.10
C ALA A 249 -2.79 -4.08 -16.97
N GLN A 250 -2.30 -3.78 -15.77
CA GLN A 250 -1.68 -2.50 -15.42
C GLN A 250 -0.45 -2.74 -14.52
N CYS A 251 0.35 -1.70 -14.33
CA CYS A 251 1.57 -1.72 -13.54
C CYS A 251 1.27 -1.27 -12.11
N LEU A 252 1.80 -2.02 -11.13
CA LEU A 252 1.89 -1.56 -9.74
C LEU A 252 3.28 -0.96 -9.49
N VAL A 253 3.29 0.16 -8.78
CA VAL A 253 4.49 0.90 -8.38
C VAL A 253 4.66 0.79 -6.87
N ASP A 254 5.66 0.05 -6.44
CA ASP A 254 6.15 0.08 -5.06
C ASP A 254 7.28 1.10 -4.94
N LEU A 255 7.24 1.97 -3.92
CA LEU A 255 8.22 3.06 -3.79
C LEU A 255 9.65 2.56 -3.52
N GLY A 256 9.84 1.45 -2.81
CA GLY A 256 11.13 0.85 -2.46
C GLY A 256 11.82 0.10 -3.60
N HIS A 257 11.09 -0.22 -4.67
CA HIS A 257 11.50 -1.17 -5.71
C HIS A 257 12.40 -0.62 -6.84
N HIS A 258 12.92 0.59 -6.68
CA HIS A 258 13.63 1.32 -7.72
C HIS A 258 15.14 1.39 -7.50
N ALA A 259 15.90 1.63 -8.57
CA ALA A 259 17.33 1.88 -8.47
C ALA A 259 17.61 3.18 -7.69
N PRO A 260 18.79 3.30 -7.04
CA PRO A 260 19.16 4.51 -6.33
C PRO A 260 19.04 5.77 -7.21
N ASN A 261 18.45 6.83 -6.64
CA ASN A 261 18.21 8.14 -7.27
C ASN A 261 17.22 8.14 -8.45
N THR A 262 16.44 7.07 -8.64
CA THR A 262 15.35 7.07 -9.63
C THR A 262 14.34 8.16 -9.30
N ASN A 263 13.93 8.94 -10.31
CA ASN A 263 12.79 9.84 -10.18
C ASN A 263 11.49 9.03 -10.33
N ILE A 264 10.88 8.68 -9.19
CA ILE A 264 9.71 7.77 -9.14
C ILE A 264 8.45 8.51 -9.60
N GLU A 265 8.28 9.77 -9.22
CA GLU A 265 7.15 10.60 -9.63
C GLU A 265 7.07 10.76 -11.16
N MET A 266 8.20 10.75 -11.89
CA MET A 266 8.19 10.70 -13.35
C MET A 266 7.70 9.35 -13.89
N ILE A 267 8.05 8.23 -13.26
CA ILE A 267 7.53 6.89 -13.62
C ILE A 267 6.01 6.89 -13.47
N VAL A 268 5.51 7.42 -12.36
CA VAL A 268 4.08 7.60 -12.10
C VAL A 268 3.44 8.41 -13.23
N ALA A 269 3.98 9.58 -13.55
CA ALA A 269 3.47 10.43 -14.63
C ALA A 269 3.44 9.71 -15.99
N ARG A 270 4.47 8.91 -16.33
CA ARG A 270 4.51 8.11 -17.56
C ARG A 270 3.44 7.02 -17.56
N LEU A 271 3.30 6.26 -16.48
CA LEU A 271 2.28 5.22 -16.38
C LEU A 271 0.86 5.79 -16.45
N ILE A 272 0.62 6.98 -15.89
CA ILE A 272 -0.63 7.72 -16.04
C ILE A 272 -0.87 8.08 -17.51
N GLN A 273 0.12 8.71 -18.16
CA GLN A 273 0.01 9.16 -19.55
C GLN A 273 -0.37 8.02 -20.50
N PHE A 274 0.14 6.82 -20.27
CA PHE A 274 -0.15 5.64 -21.09
C PHE A 274 -1.27 4.74 -20.54
N GLY A 275 -2.02 5.18 -19.52
CA GLY A 275 -3.16 4.45 -18.97
C GLY A 275 -2.81 3.12 -18.29
N LYS A 276 -1.55 2.96 -17.86
CA LYS A 276 -1.01 1.74 -17.27
C LYS A 276 -0.67 1.86 -15.78
N LEU A 277 -1.00 2.96 -15.11
CA LEU A 277 -0.90 3.03 -13.64
C LEU A 277 -2.08 2.27 -13.00
N GLY A 278 -1.80 1.09 -12.46
CA GLY A 278 -2.78 0.23 -11.79
C GLY A 278 -2.97 0.60 -10.32
N GLY A 279 -1.86 0.85 -9.63
CA GLY A 279 -1.88 1.21 -8.23
C GLY A 279 -0.50 1.38 -7.61
N PHE A 280 -0.49 1.53 -6.29
CA PHE A 280 0.69 1.79 -5.48
C PHE A 280 0.81 0.82 -4.31
N HIS A 281 2.05 0.45 -4.02
CA HIS A 281 2.47 0.00 -2.70
C HIS A 281 3.27 1.13 -2.06
N PHE A 282 2.72 1.67 -0.98
CA PHE A 282 3.31 2.77 -0.23
C PHE A 282 4.17 2.24 0.93
N ASN A 283 5.39 2.74 0.97
CA ASN A 283 6.38 2.60 2.03
C ASN A 283 7.37 3.77 1.92
N ASP A 284 8.42 3.74 2.73
CA ASP A 284 9.58 4.58 2.54
C ASP A 284 10.86 3.75 2.64
N SER A 285 11.95 4.32 2.13
CA SER A 285 13.24 3.65 2.11
C SER A 285 14.39 4.62 1.93
N LYS A 286 15.59 4.14 2.31
CA LYS A 286 16.85 4.87 2.18
C LYS A 286 17.88 4.13 1.34
N TYR A 287 17.96 2.81 1.43
CA TYR A 287 19.02 2.03 0.81
C TYR A 287 18.52 1.14 -0.33
N GLY A 288 17.49 0.35 -0.08
CA GLY A 288 16.85 -0.49 -1.09
C GLY A 288 15.36 -0.60 -0.80
N ASP A 289 14.87 -1.83 -0.85
CA ASP A 289 13.53 -2.15 -0.41
C ASP A 289 13.48 -2.34 1.11
N ASP A 290 13.49 -1.21 1.82
CA ASP A 290 13.63 -1.20 3.28
C ASP A 290 12.26 -1.39 4.01
N ASP A 291 11.14 -1.28 3.28
CA ASP A 291 9.76 -1.46 3.77
C ASP A 291 9.40 -0.63 5.01
N LEU A 292 9.90 0.61 5.11
CA LEU A 292 9.69 1.49 6.26
C LEU A 292 8.36 2.25 6.19
N ASP A 293 7.96 2.82 7.32
CA ASP A 293 6.82 3.72 7.45
C ASP A 293 6.79 4.80 6.37
N ALA A 294 5.69 4.88 5.61
CA ALA A 294 5.52 5.84 4.53
C ALA A 294 5.80 7.28 4.98
N GLY A 295 6.68 7.99 4.27
CA GLY A 295 7.06 9.38 4.56
C GLY A 295 8.00 9.56 5.76
N SER A 296 8.47 8.49 6.41
CA SER A 296 9.37 8.58 7.56
C SER A 296 10.81 8.98 7.19
N ILE A 297 11.21 8.85 5.93
CA ILE A 297 12.57 9.13 5.43
C ILE A 297 12.55 10.31 4.46
N ASP A 298 11.73 10.23 3.40
CA ASP A 298 11.60 11.25 2.37
C ASP A 298 10.12 11.66 2.16
N PRO A 299 9.54 12.42 3.10
CA PRO A 299 8.16 12.89 3.00
C PRO A 299 7.93 13.81 1.79
N TYR A 300 8.98 14.46 1.27
CA TYR A 300 8.84 15.30 0.08
C TYR A 300 8.67 14.47 -1.18
N ARG A 301 9.37 13.33 -1.31
CA ARG A 301 9.13 12.37 -2.39
C ARG A 301 7.70 11.84 -2.40
N LEU A 302 7.15 11.49 -1.24
CA LEU A 302 5.75 11.06 -1.13
C LEU A 302 4.79 12.17 -1.62
N PHE A 303 5.02 13.41 -1.19
CA PHE A 303 4.28 14.57 -1.71
C PHE A 303 4.41 14.74 -3.23
N LEU A 304 5.60 14.57 -3.80
CA LEU A 304 5.82 14.70 -5.25
C LEU A 304 5.11 13.58 -6.04
N VAL A 305 5.01 12.37 -5.51
CA VAL A 305 4.18 11.31 -6.10
C VAL A 305 2.71 11.73 -6.11
N PHE A 306 2.19 12.22 -4.98
CA PHE A 306 0.81 12.72 -4.90
C PHE A 306 0.56 13.96 -5.77
N ASN A 307 1.58 14.80 -6.00
CA ASN A 307 1.45 15.92 -6.92
C ASN A 307 1.02 15.46 -8.32
N GLU A 308 1.61 14.38 -8.83
CA GLU A 308 1.25 13.81 -10.14
C GLU A 308 -0.16 13.18 -10.15
N LEU A 309 -0.57 12.56 -9.03
CA LEU A 309 -1.92 11.99 -8.91
C LEU A 309 -3.00 13.08 -8.91
N VAL A 310 -2.78 14.15 -8.15
CA VAL A 310 -3.71 15.29 -8.11
C VAL A 310 -3.68 16.08 -9.42
N ASP A 311 -2.52 16.20 -10.07
CA ASP A 311 -2.43 16.79 -11.41
C ASP A 311 -3.23 15.99 -12.46
N ALA A 312 -3.17 14.66 -12.40
CA ALA A 312 -3.97 13.81 -13.29
C ALA A 312 -5.48 13.97 -13.08
N GLU A 313 -5.92 14.11 -11.82
CA GLU A 313 -7.31 14.47 -11.49
C GLU A 313 -7.66 15.88 -12.03
N TYR A 314 -6.79 16.86 -11.83
CA TYR A 314 -6.96 18.24 -12.29
C TYR A 314 -7.12 18.33 -13.81
N ARG A 315 -6.28 17.61 -14.57
CA ARG A 315 -6.37 17.51 -16.03
C ARG A 315 -7.52 16.65 -16.54
N GLY A 316 -8.28 16.01 -15.65
CA GLY A 316 -9.44 15.19 -16.01
C GLY A 316 -9.08 13.90 -16.76
N VAL A 317 -7.96 13.25 -16.40
CA VAL A 317 -7.57 11.98 -17.02
C VAL A 317 -8.68 10.93 -16.85
N THR A 318 -9.21 10.44 -17.96
CA THR A 318 -10.39 9.54 -17.97
C THR A 318 -10.05 8.17 -17.41
N GLY A 319 -10.93 7.60 -16.59
CA GLY A 319 -10.76 6.26 -16.02
C GLY A 319 -9.61 6.17 -15.00
N PHE A 320 -9.13 7.30 -14.49
CA PHE A 320 -8.04 7.36 -13.52
C PHE A 320 -8.52 6.99 -12.12
N HIS A 321 -8.24 5.74 -11.72
CA HIS A 321 -8.55 5.20 -10.39
C HIS A 321 -7.46 4.20 -9.97
N PRO A 322 -6.22 4.69 -9.72
CA PRO A 322 -5.18 3.83 -9.18
C PRO A 322 -5.63 3.30 -7.82
N ALA A 323 -5.34 2.03 -7.57
CA ALA A 323 -5.59 1.45 -6.26
C ALA A 323 -4.41 1.77 -5.33
N HIS A 324 -4.68 2.00 -4.04
CA HIS A 324 -3.69 2.50 -3.08
C HIS A 324 -3.57 1.49 -1.93
N MET A 325 -2.40 0.90 -1.74
CA MET A 325 -2.13 -0.02 -0.63
C MET A 325 -0.84 0.40 0.08
N ILE A 326 -0.77 0.08 1.37
CA ILE A 326 0.50 0.07 2.10
C ILE A 326 1.17 -1.30 1.88
N ASP A 327 2.49 -1.32 1.71
CA ASP A 327 3.30 -2.54 1.75
C ASP A 327 4.54 -2.26 2.58
N GLN A 328 4.56 -2.72 3.83
CA GLN A 328 5.55 -2.34 4.83
C GLN A 328 5.84 -3.49 5.80
N SER A 329 7.03 -3.45 6.42
CA SER A 329 7.50 -4.43 7.41
C SER A 329 7.96 -3.73 8.70
N HIS A 330 7.14 -3.85 9.75
CA HIS A 330 7.36 -3.16 11.03
C HIS A 330 8.25 -3.98 11.97
N ASN A 331 9.55 -3.74 11.90
CA ASN A 331 10.55 -4.59 12.55
C ASN A 331 10.85 -4.19 14.01
N VAL A 332 10.70 -2.90 14.35
CA VAL A 332 11.18 -2.32 15.63
C VAL A 332 10.15 -1.40 16.30
N THR A 333 8.89 -1.55 15.95
CA THR A 333 7.76 -0.73 16.40
C THR A 333 6.54 -1.62 16.67
N ASP A 334 5.52 -1.08 17.34
CA ASP A 334 4.19 -1.70 17.29
C ASP A 334 3.66 -1.58 15.85
N PRO A 335 3.35 -2.70 15.17
CA PRO A 335 2.91 -2.64 13.78
C PRO A 335 1.64 -1.80 13.56
N LEU A 336 0.73 -1.77 14.53
CA LEU A 336 -0.53 -1.01 14.42
C LEU A 336 -0.25 0.49 14.52
N GLU A 337 0.65 0.92 15.41
CA GLU A 337 1.03 2.34 15.52
C GLU A 337 1.70 2.83 14.22
N SER A 338 2.54 1.99 13.62
CA SER A 338 3.27 2.29 12.38
C SER A 338 2.32 2.39 11.18
N LEU A 339 1.36 1.46 11.06
CA LEU A 339 0.32 1.51 10.03
C LEU A 339 -0.62 2.70 10.21
N ILE A 340 -0.95 3.07 11.45
CA ILE A 340 -1.70 4.29 11.78
C ILE A 340 -0.93 5.53 11.31
N SER A 341 0.37 5.61 11.64
CA SER A 341 1.23 6.72 11.25
C SER A 341 1.36 6.82 9.73
N SER A 342 1.62 5.70 9.07
CA SER A 342 1.81 5.62 7.61
C SER A 342 0.55 6.02 6.85
N ALA A 343 -0.63 5.54 7.27
CA ALA A 343 -1.90 5.96 6.67
C ALA A 343 -2.16 7.47 6.84
N ASN A 344 -1.75 8.06 7.97
CA ASN A 344 -1.82 9.51 8.18
C ASN A 344 -0.85 10.26 7.25
N GLU A 345 0.40 9.81 7.09
CA GLU A 345 1.37 10.47 6.21
C GLU A 345 0.97 10.40 4.73
N ILE A 346 0.35 9.30 4.29
CA ILE A 346 -0.22 9.18 2.94
C ILE A 346 -1.34 10.23 2.76
N ARG A 347 -2.25 10.37 3.73
CA ARG A 347 -3.28 11.43 3.70
C ARG A 347 -2.67 12.83 3.80
N ARG A 348 -1.55 13.01 4.51
CA ARG A 348 -0.85 14.30 4.62
C ARG A 348 -0.31 14.73 3.27
N ALA A 349 0.41 13.84 2.59
CA ALA A 349 0.94 14.10 1.25
C ALA A 349 -0.17 14.39 0.23
N TYR A 350 -1.27 13.63 0.27
CA TYR A 350 -2.45 13.90 -0.53
C TYR A 350 -3.06 15.27 -0.22
N ALA A 351 -3.30 15.59 1.06
CA ALA A 351 -3.86 16.88 1.48
C ALA A 351 -2.98 18.05 1.01
N GLN A 352 -1.66 17.96 1.17
CA GLN A 352 -0.72 18.96 0.69
C GLN A 352 -0.78 19.09 -0.84
N ALA A 353 -0.85 17.98 -1.59
CA ALA A 353 -0.94 18.02 -3.05
C ALA A 353 -2.23 18.70 -3.56
N LEU A 354 -3.34 18.61 -2.80
CA LEU A 354 -4.58 19.35 -3.07
C LEU A 354 -4.45 20.86 -2.87
N LEU A 355 -3.44 21.33 -2.13
CA LEU A 355 -3.21 22.76 -1.85
C LEU A 355 -2.32 23.45 -2.89
N VAL A 356 -1.86 22.72 -3.91
CA VAL A 356 -1.05 23.27 -5.01
C VAL A 356 -1.92 24.17 -5.87
N ASP A 357 -1.48 25.41 -6.09
CA ASP A 357 -2.09 26.34 -7.04
C ASP A 357 -1.71 25.90 -8.46
N ARG A 358 -2.63 25.22 -9.14
CA ARG A 358 -2.40 24.58 -10.45
C ARG A 358 -2.23 25.61 -11.56
N ASP A 359 -3.05 26.67 -11.56
CA ASP A 359 -2.98 27.74 -12.56
C ASP A 359 -1.65 28.51 -12.45
N ALA A 360 -1.22 28.83 -11.23
CA ALA A 360 0.07 29.48 -10.99
C ALA A 360 1.24 28.57 -11.41
N LEU A 361 1.19 27.28 -11.02
CA LEU A 361 2.22 26.32 -11.39
C LEU A 361 2.36 26.18 -12.91
N GLU A 362 1.25 26.04 -13.63
CA GLU A 362 1.25 25.95 -15.09
C GLU A 362 1.83 27.23 -15.72
N THR A 363 1.45 28.41 -15.22
CA THR A 363 1.99 29.69 -15.68
C THR A 363 3.53 29.73 -15.54
N TYR A 364 4.06 29.43 -14.35
CA TYR A 364 5.50 29.44 -14.11
C TYR A 364 6.24 28.38 -14.94
N GLN A 365 5.61 27.24 -15.23
CA GLN A 365 6.17 26.23 -16.12
C GLN A 365 6.29 26.73 -17.56
N GLN A 366 5.25 27.38 -18.10
CA GLN A 366 5.26 27.93 -19.46
C GLN A 366 6.24 29.10 -19.63
N GLU A 367 6.48 29.87 -18.57
CA GLU A 367 7.45 30.98 -18.55
C GLU A 367 8.89 30.54 -18.24
N ASN A 368 9.11 29.25 -17.99
CA ASN A 368 10.38 28.70 -17.53
C ASN A 368 10.91 29.31 -16.21
N ASP A 369 10.02 29.80 -15.34
CA ASP A 369 10.38 30.27 -14.00
C ASP A 369 10.50 29.08 -13.03
N ALA A 370 11.64 28.41 -13.10
CA ALA A 370 11.92 27.23 -12.30
C ALA A 370 11.85 27.50 -10.78
N LEU A 371 12.19 28.72 -10.34
CA LEU A 371 12.20 29.06 -8.92
C LEU A 371 10.76 29.21 -8.41
N MET A 372 9.91 29.92 -9.14
CA MET A 372 8.51 30.12 -8.75
C MET A 372 7.67 28.86 -8.92
N ALA A 373 7.94 28.02 -9.92
CA ALA A 373 7.32 26.70 -10.04
C ALA A 373 7.65 25.81 -8.82
N SER A 374 8.92 25.76 -8.42
CA SER A 374 9.36 25.01 -7.24
C SER A 374 8.77 25.58 -5.94
N ASP A 375 8.77 26.90 -5.77
CA ASP A 375 8.20 27.53 -4.58
C ASP A 375 6.67 27.32 -4.49
N THR A 376 5.97 27.25 -5.64
CA THR A 376 4.53 26.95 -5.68
C THR A 376 4.23 25.59 -5.07
N LEU A 377 4.99 24.55 -5.44
CA LEU A 377 4.89 23.23 -4.80
C LEU A 377 5.28 23.30 -3.31
N LYS A 378 6.36 23.99 -2.98
CA LYS A 378 6.82 24.09 -1.58
C LYS A 378 5.87 24.87 -0.68
N ARG A 379 5.10 25.83 -1.18
CA ARG A 379 4.05 26.52 -0.41
C ARG A 379 2.95 25.56 0.01
N ALA A 380 2.56 24.64 -0.87
CA ALA A 380 1.61 23.59 -0.55
C ALA A 380 2.21 22.60 0.47
N TYR A 381 3.38 22.04 0.15
CA TYR A 381 4.08 21.06 1.00
C TYR A 381 4.43 21.57 2.42
N ARG A 382 4.86 22.82 2.56
CA ARG A 382 5.20 23.40 3.88
C ARG A 382 3.97 23.74 4.73
N THR A 383 2.76 23.65 4.17
CA THR A 383 1.55 23.87 4.96
C THR A 383 1.41 22.69 5.92
N ASP A 384 1.39 22.98 7.22
CA ASP A 384 1.01 21.99 8.21
C ASP A 384 -0.49 21.71 8.09
N VAL A 385 -0.81 20.53 7.58
CA VAL A 385 -2.18 20.08 7.33
C VAL A 385 -2.70 19.17 8.45
N GLU A 386 -1.96 18.94 9.54
CA GLU A 386 -2.44 18.07 10.64
C GLU A 386 -3.84 18.45 11.17
N PRO A 387 -4.20 19.75 11.29
CA PRO A 387 -5.56 20.11 11.68
C PRO A 387 -6.64 19.57 10.73
N ILE A 388 -6.36 19.52 9.41
CA ILE A 388 -7.26 18.93 8.41
C ILE A 388 -7.41 17.42 8.64
N LEU A 389 -6.30 16.72 8.89
CA LEU A 389 -6.34 15.28 9.12
C LEU A 389 -7.09 14.94 10.42
N GLY A 390 -6.80 15.66 11.50
CA GLY A 390 -7.47 15.49 12.79
C GLY A 390 -8.98 15.75 12.70
N GLU A 391 -9.39 16.80 11.99
CA GLU A 391 -10.81 17.11 11.78
C GLU A 391 -11.50 16.09 10.86
N ALA A 392 -10.83 15.63 9.80
CA ALA A 392 -11.35 14.57 8.95
C ALA A 392 -11.61 13.27 9.73
N ARG A 393 -10.65 12.86 10.58
CA ARG A 393 -10.82 11.70 11.47
C ARG A 393 -11.99 11.91 12.43
N ARG A 394 -12.04 13.05 13.12
CA ARG A 394 -13.10 13.38 14.10
C ARG A 394 -14.49 13.34 13.46
N ARG A 395 -14.69 13.96 12.29
CA ARG A 395 -15.97 13.96 11.56
C ARG A 395 -16.43 12.56 11.18
N MET A 396 -15.50 11.66 10.89
CA MET A 396 -15.76 10.27 10.52
C MET A 396 -15.84 9.30 11.73
N GLY A 397 -15.81 9.82 12.96
CA GLY A 397 -15.84 9.01 14.18
C GLY A 397 -14.55 8.25 14.48
N GLY A 398 -13.41 8.78 14.00
CA GLY A 398 -12.06 8.38 14.38
C GLY A 398 -11.47 9.25 15.49
N ALA A 399 -10.22 8.99 15.84
CA ALA A 399 -9.50 9.71 16.87
C ALA A 399 -8.78 10.95 16.30
N ILE A 400 -8.83 12.08 17.01
CA ILE A 400 -8.06 13.28 16.68
C ILE A 400 -6.57 12.95 16.75
N GLU A 401 -6.14 12.25 17.79
CA GLU A 401 -4.78 11.73 18.01
C GLU A 401 -4.79 10.19 18.03
N PRO A 402 -4.65 9.52 16.88
CA PRO A 402 -4.84 8.07 16.77
C PRO A 402 -3.89 7.22 17.63
N ILE A 403 -2.60 7.54 17.65
CA ILE A 403 -1.62 6.76 18.43
C ILE A 403 -1.84 6.99 19.93
N ALA A 404 -2.17 8.21 20.35
CA ALA A 404 -2.50 8.50 21.75
C ALA A 404 -3.74 7.71 22.19
N ALA A 405 -4.79 7.69 21.36
CA ALA A 405 -6.00 6.92 21.62
C ALA A 405 -5.73 5.40 21.66
N TYR A 406 -4.91 4.90 20.74
CA TYR A 406 -4.49 3.50 20.71
C TYR A 406 -3.79 3.11 22.02
N ARG A 407 -2.78 3.89 22.45
CA ARG A 407 -2.04 3.63 23.69
C ARG A 407 -2.95 3.72 24.93
N ALA A 408 -3.78 4.77 25.00
CA ALA A 408 -4.70 4.98 26.11
C ALA A 408 -5.77 3.87 26.23
N SER A 409 -6.14 3.23 25.10
CA SER A 409 -7.11 2.12 25.11
C SER A 409 -6.57 0.84 25.76
N GLY A 410 -5.25 0.71 25.90
CA GLY A 410 -4.61 -0.52 26.39
C GLY A 410 -4.81 -1.73 25.47
N TYR A 411 -5.14 -1.51 24.19
CA TYR A 411 -5.45 -2.58 23.22
C TYR A 411 -4.34 -3.63 23.17
N ARG A 412 -3.08 -3.19 23.01
CA ARG A 412 -1.90 -4.08 22.97
C ARG A 412 -1.77 -4.93 24.22
N ASP A 413 -1.98 -4.36 25.40
CA ASP A 413 -1.92 -5.11 26.66
C ASP A 413 -3.06 -6.11 26.82
N ARG A 414 -4.24 -5.82 26.24
CA ARG A 414 -5.37 -6.75 26.21
C ARG A 414 -5.05 -7.95 25.33
N ILE A 415 -4.71 -7.74 24.06
CA ILE A 415 -4.42 -8.84 23.12
C ILE A 415 -3.19 -9.65 23.53
N ALA A 416 -2.21 -9.03 24.20
CA ALA A 416 -1.05 -9.74 24.75
C ALA A 416 -1.40 -10.75 25.85
N LYS A 417 -2.56 -10.61 26.51
CA LYS A 417 -3.07 -11.60 27.48
C LYS A 417 -3.88 -12.71 26.80
N GLU A 418 -4.43 -12.44 25.62
CA GLU A 418 -5.30 -13.34 24.86
C GLU A 418 -4.51 -14.23 23.87
N ARG A 419 -3.37 -13.74 23.39
CA ARG A 419 -2.53 -14.37 22.39
C ARG A 419 -1.23 -14.89 23.02
N PRO A 420 -0.77 -16.10 22.67
CA PRO A 420 0.45 -16.67 23.24
C PRO A 420 1.68 -15.85 22.84
N GLU A 421 2.69 -15.83 23.71
CA GLU A 421 3.98 -15.22 23.39
C GLU A 421 4.68 -15.99 22.25
N ILE A 422 5.28 -15.24 21.33
CA ILE A 422 6.11 -15.77 20.26
C ILE A 422 7.57 -15.46 20.61
N LYS A 423 8.45 -16.45 20.44
CA LYS A 423 9.89 -16.27 20.67
C LYS A 423 10.56 -15.67 19.44
N SER A 424 11.60 -14.88 19.67
CA SER A 424 12.50 -14.45 18.60
C SER A 424 13.12 -15.65 17.89
N ASP A 425 13.32 -15.51 16.59
CA ASP A 425 13.98 -16.51 15.75
C ASP A 425 15.15 -15.89 14.95
N GLY A 426 16.02 -16.77 14.46
CA GLY A 426 17.28 -16.42 13.81
C GLY A 426 17.18 -16.01 12.34
N GLY A 427 15.98 -15.80 11.79
CA GLY A 427 15.81 -15.54 10.37
C GLY A 427 16.25 -16.71 9.48
N ALA A 428 16.36 -16.47 8.18
CA ALA A 428 16.62 -17.52 7.18
C ALA A 428 18.10 -17.94 7.05
N PHE A 429 19.03 -17.27 7.72
CA PHE A 429 20.46 -17.62 7.67
C PHE A 429 20.92 -18.63 8.73
N ASN A 430 20.07 -18.98 9.69
CA ASN A 430 20.39 -19.89 10.78
C ASN A 430 19.86 -21.30 10.58
#